data_AF-X1M5F8-F1
#
_entry.id   AF-X1M5F8-F1
#
_cell.length_a   1.000
_cell.length_b   1.000
_cell.length_c   1.000
_cell.angle_alpha   90.00
_cell.angle_beta   90.00
_cell.angle_gamma   90.00
#
_symmetry.space_group_name_H-M   'P 1'
#
loop_
_entity.id
_entity.type
_entity.pdbx_description
1 polymer ?
#
loop_
_entity_poly.entity_id
_entity_poly.type
_entity_poly.pdbx_seq_one_letter_code
_entity_poly.pdbx_strand_id
1 'polypeptide(L)'
;QILHLDVLCNECGNCATFCPYDGKPYKDKLTLFATKEDFKNSTNNGFMVTGSFGNRLITLRLNNNLWKLKLNKHGKLIPVDSPCPKDYDVKELKKTSAIISTILKDYHYLINDSVN
;
A
#
# COMPACT_ATOMS: atom_id res chain seq x y z
N GLN A 1 7.96 1.57 11.62
CA GLN A 1 8.04 1.64 10.13
C GLN A 1 7.24 2.85 9.67
N ILE A 2 7.68 3.55 8.63
CA ILE A 2 7.03 4.76 8.10
C ILE A 2 6.18 4.34 6.89
N LEU A 3 4.97 4.91 6.78
CA LEU A 3 4.10 4.82 5.61
C LEU A 3 4.13 6.16 4.89
N HIS A 4 4.30 6.14 3.57
CA HIS A 4 4.17 7.33 2.73
C HIS A 4 2.71 7.49 2.30
N LEU A 5 2.14 8.69 2.48
CA LEU A 5 0.78 9.02 2.07
C LEU A 5 0.86 9.88 0.81
N ASP A 6 0.50 9.29 -0.34
CA ASP A 6 0.67 9.93 -1.64
C ASP A 6 -0.09 11.26 -1.75
N VAL A 7 -1.35 11.25 -1.29
CA VAL A 7 -2.25 12.43 -1.31
C VAL A 7 -1.73 13.64 -0.53
N LEU A 8 -0.76 13.45 0.38
CA LEU A 8 -0.17 14.51 1.19
C LEU A 8 1.22 14.93 0.69
N CYS A 9 1.70 14.34 -0.40
CA CYS A 9 3.02 14.56 -0.96
C CYS A 9 2.92 15.22 -2.34
N ASN A 10 3.80 16.17 -2.61
CA ASN A 10 3.92 16.82 -3.92
C ASN A 10 5.24 16.50 -4.62
N GLU A 11 5.94 15.48 -4.15
CA GLU A 11 7.26 15.06 -4.63
C GLU A 11 8.33 16.18 -4.68
N CYS A 12 8.21 17.23 -3.85
CA CYS A 12 9.17 18.35 -3.84
C CYS A 12 10.60 17.96 -3.43
N GLY A 13 10.81 16.75 -2.91
CA GLY A 13 12.14 16.24 -2.53
C GLY A 13 12.64 16.68 -1.16
N ASN A 14 11.94 17.55 -0.43
CA ASN A 14 12.36 18.02 0.89
C ASN A 14 12.62 16.87 1.87
N CYS A 15 11.76 15.84 1.87
CA CYS A 15 11.94 14.70 2.76
C CYS A 15 13.19 13.86 2.43
N ALA A 16 13.73 13.95 1.22
CA ALA A 16 15.01 13.32 0.86
C ALA A 16 16.19 14.23 1.25
N THR A 17 16.13 15.52 0.89
CA THR A 17 17.17 16.51 1.19
C THR A 17 17.45 16.64 2.68
N PHE A 18 16.40 16.64 3.50
CA PHE A 18 16.50 16.81 4.94
C PHE A 18 16.40 15.49 5.70
N CYS A 19 16.53 14.34 5.03
CA CYS A 19 16.53 13.05 5.71
C CYS A 19 17.80 12.93 6.57
N PRO A 20 17.69 12.70 7.89
CA PRO A 20 18.86 12.47 8.74
C PRO A 20 19.54 11.11 8.49
N TYR A 21 18.88 10.25 7.69
CA TYR A 21 19.39 8.95 7.26
C TYR A 21 19.54 8.93 5.73
N ASP A 22 20.31 7.99 5.21
CA ASP A 22 20.41 7.79 3.76
C ASP A 22 19.09 7.20 3.22
N GLY A 23 18.38 7.97 2.38
CA GLY A 23 17.15 7.52 1.74
C GLY A 23 16.24 8.65 1.24
N LYS A 24 15.25 8.27 0.43
CA LYS A 24 14.20 9.11 -0.14
C LYS A 24 12.85 8.63 0.40
N PRO A 25 12.37 9.13 1.57
CA PRO A 25 11.17 8.60 2.21
C PRO A 25 9.93 8.54 1.31
N TYR A 26 9.75 9.50 0.40
CA TYR A 26 8.64 9.52 -0.55
C TYR A 26 8.73 8.46 -1.67
N LYS A 27 9.88 7.82 -1.88
CA LYS A 27 10.08 6.74 -2.87
C LYS A 27 10.32 5.38 -2.23
N ASP A 28 11.12 5.35 -1.17
CA ASP A 28 11.64 4.10 -0.59
C ASP A 28 10.67 3.46 0.42
N LYS A 29 9.71 4.23 0.95
CA LYS A 29 8.71 3.71 1.89
C LYS A 29 7.45 3.27 1.16
N LEU A 30 6.77 2.29 1.74
CA LEU A 30 5.50 1.79 1.24
C LEU A 30 4.52 2.95 1.12
N THR A 31 3.94 3.12 -0.06
CA THR A 31 3.00 4.20 -0.35
C THR A 31 1.55 3.73 -0.24
N LEU A 32 0.71 4.50 0.45
CA LEU A 32 -0.74 4.38 0.37
C LEU A 32 -1.24 5.38 -0.67
N PHE A 33 -1.87 4.86 -1.72
CA PHE A 33 -2.47 5.64 -2.80
C PHE A 33 -3.96 5.84 -2.56
N ALA A 34 -4.43 7.07 -2.75
CA ALA A 34 -5.83 7.41 -2.62
C ALA A 34 -6.64 6.97 -3.85
N THR A 35 -6.08 7.10 -5.05
CA THR A 35 -6.76 6.75 -6.29
C THR A 35 -6.02 5.68 -7.10
N LYS A 36 -6.77 5.04 -8.01
CA LYS A 36 -6.21 4.12 -9.00
C LYS A 36 -5.31 4.82 -10.02
N GLU A 37 -5.55 6.09 -10.29
CA GLU A 37 -4.75 6.89 -11.22
C GLU A 37 -3.37 7.15 -10.63
N ASP A 38 -3.30 7.63 -9.39
CA ASP A 38 -2.03 7.87 -8.68
C ASP A 38 -1.20 6.58 -8.57
N PHE A 39 -1.85 5.47 -8.21
CA PHE A 39 -1.20 4.16 -8.17
C PHE A 39 -0.60 3.75 -9.53
N LYS A 40 -1.27 4.06 -10.64
CA LYS A 40 -0.79 3.74 -11.99
C LYS A 40 0.35 4.66 -12.43
N ASN A 41 0.27 5.94 -12.08
CA ASN A 41 1.23 6.95 -12.51
C ASN A 41 2.52 6.92 -11.67
N SER A 42 2.50 6.28 -10.50
CA SER A 42 3.68 6.06 -9.67
C SER A 42 4.36 4.73 -9.97
N THR A 43 5.68 4.67 -9.74
CA THR A 43 6.47 3.42 -9.72
C THR A 43 6.73 2.88 -8.32
N ASN A 44 6.29 3.58 -7.27
CA ASN A 44 6.60 3.20 -5.89
C ASN A 44 6.00 1.84 -5.51
N ASN A 45 6.66 1.17 -4.57
CA ASN A 45 6.06 0.09 -3.82
C ASN A 45 4.94 0.66 -2.95
N GLY A 46 3.77 0.05 -2.99
CA GLY A 46 2.60 0.62 -2.33
C GLY A 46 1.33 -0.09 -2.67
N PHE A 47 0.22 0.37 -2.09
CA PHE A 47 -1.08 -0.24 -2.28
C PHE A 47 -2.18 0.81 -2.31
N MET A 48 -3.29 0.41 -2.93
CA MET A 48 -4.56 1.12 -2.86
C MET A 48 -5.63 0.18 -2.32
N VAL A 49 -6.62 0.75 -1.65
CA VAL A 49 -7.80 0.03 -1.16
C VAL A 49 -9.01 0.52 -1.95
N THR A 50 -9.81 -0.42 -2.45
CA THR A 50 -11.01 -0.16 -3.25
C THR A 50 -12.17 -0.98 -2.74
N GLY A 51 -13.40 -0.56 -3.06
CA GLY A 51 -14.63 -1.22 -2.63
C GLY A 51 -15.12 -0.76 -1.26
N SER A 52 -16.36 -1.13 -0.93
CA SER A 52 -17.06 -0.66 0.27
C SER A 52 -16.68 -1.44 1.54
N PHE A 53 -17.07 -0.90 2.69
CA PHE A 53 -16.89 -1.54 3.99
C PHE A 53 -17.41 -2.99 3.98
N GLY A 54 -16.54 -3.97 4.26
CA GLY A 54 -16.86 -5.41 4.22
C GLY A 54 -16.47 -6.15 2.93
N ASN A 55 -16.24 -5.45 1.80
CA ASN A 55 -15.77 -6.05 0.54
C ASN A 55 -14.57 -5.28 -0.03
N ARG A 56 -13.60 -4.96 0.84
CA ARG A 56 -12.39 -4.24 0.46
C ARG A 56 -11.47 -5.12 -0.38
N LEU A 57 -11.10 -4.63 -1.54
CA LEU A 57 -10.09 -5.18 -2.43
C LEU A 57 -8.83 -4.33 -2.34
N ILE A 58 -7.71 -4.96 -2.02
CA ILE A 58 -6.41 -4.32 -1.92
C ILE A 58 -5.61 -4.67 -3.16
N THR A 59 -5.16 -3.65 -3.89
CA THR A 59 -4.18 -3.82 -4.97
C THR A 59 -2.83 -3.37 -4.45
N LEU A 60 -1.86 -4.30 -4.40
CA LEU A 60 -0.53 -4.10 -3.85
C LEU A 60 0.52 -4.25 -4.94
N ARG A 61 1.46 -3.32 -5.04
CA ARG A 61 2.68 -3.41 -5.84
C ARG A 61 3.89 -3.59 -4.92
N LEU A 62 4.68 -4.63 -5.17
CA LEU A 62 5.99 -4.84 -4.55
C LEU A 62 7.00 -5.31 -5.60
N ASN A 63 8.09 -4.57 -5.78
CA ASN A 63 9.17 -4.87 -6.73
C ASN A 63 8.60 -5.19 -8.13
N ASN A 64 7.71 -4.31 -8.61
CA ASN A 64 6.93 -4.43 -9.85
C ASN A 64 5.95 -5.61 -9.95
N ASN A 65 5.82 -6.45 -8.92
CA ASN A 65 4.80 -7.49 -8.86
C ASN A 65 3.47 -6.92 -8.33
N LEU A 66 2.38 -7.20 -9.05
CA LEU A 66 1.03 -6.80 -8.65
C LEU A 66 0.29 -7.95 -7.98
N TRP A 67 -0.35 -7.62 -6.87
CA TRP A 67 -1.13 -8.53 -6.05
C TRP A 67 -2.52 -7.96 -5.85
N LYS A 68 -3.52 -8.83 -5.97
CA LYS A 68 -4.88 -8.53 -5.51
C LYS A 68 -5.16 -9.34 -4.26
N LEU A 69 -5.46 -8.66 -3.18
CA LEU A 69 -5.70 -9.25 -1.86
C LEU A 69 -7.09 -8.86 -1.36
N LYS A 70 -7.70 -9.72 -0.57
CA LYS A 70 -8.93 -9.43 0.18
C LYS A 70 -8.75 -9.75 1.65
N LEU A 71 -9.52 -9.09 2.51
CA LEU A 71 -9.64 -9.51 3.91
C LEU A 71 -10.50 -10.76 4.01
N ASN A 72 -10.03 -11.76 4.74
CA ASN A 72 -10.86 -12.90 5.13
C ASN A 72 -11.68 -12.58 6.39
N LYS A 73 -12.55 -13.52 6.79
CA LYS A 73 -13.39 -13.40 8.00
C LYS A 73 -12.61 -13.24 9.32
N HIS A 74 -11.32 -13.56 9.32
CA HIS A 74 -10.41 -13.44 10.47
C HIS A 74 -9.55 -12.16 10.41
N GLY A 75 -9.83 -11.24 9.49
CA GLY A 75 -9.06 -9.99 9.33
C GLY A 75 -7.67 -10.17 8.70
N LYS A 76 -7.39 -11.33 8.11
CA LYS A 76 -6.12 -11.62 7.44
C LYS A 76 -6.25 -11.40 5.93
N LEU A 77 -5.23 -10.80 5.32
CA LEU A 77 -5.15 -10.64 3.87
C LEU A 77 -4.83 -11.97 3.20
N ILE A 78 -5.60 -12.28 2.16
CA ILE A 78 -5.42 -13.46 1.32
C ILE A 78 -5.42 -13.07 -0.16
N PRO A 79 -4.58 -13.69 -1.01
CA PRO A 79 -4.64 -13.51 -2.45
C PRO A 79 -6.02 -13.85 -3.02
N VAL A 80 -6.48 -13.03 -3.96
CA VAL A 80 -7.74 -13.25 -4.69
C VAL A 80 -7.49 -14.15 -5.90
N ASP A 81 -6.38 -13.90 -6.60
CA ASP A 81 -6.00 -14.61 -7.83
C ASP A 81 -4.84 -15.59 -7.51
N SER A 82 -4.89 -16.78 -8.10
CA SER A 82 -3.77 -17.75 -8.16
C SER A 82 -3.28 -17.82 -9.62
N PRO A 83 -1.97 -17.82 -9.92
CA PRO A 83 -0.86 -18.00 -8.99
C PRO A 83 -0.32 -16.70 -8.40
N CYS A 84 0.05 -16.77 -7.13
CA CYS A 84 0.98 -15.85 -6.50
C CYS A 84 2.26 -15.73 -7.37
N PRO A 85 2.77 -14.53 -7.68
CA PRO A 85 4.11 -14.36 -8.26
C PRO A 85 5.13 -15.28 -7.58
N LYS A 86 5.94 -16.01 -8.37
CA LYS A 86 6.76 -17.13 -7.87
C LYS A 86 8.11 -16.73 -7.26
N ASP A 87 8.41 -15.43 -7.21
CA ASP A 87 9.75 -14.93 -6.85
C ASP A 87 9.65 -13.68 -5.95
N TYR A 88 9.15 -13.83 -4.72
CA TYR A 88 9.05 -12.72 -3.78
C TYR A 88 9.50 -13.07 -2.37
N ASP A 89 10.08 -12.08 -1.69
CA ASP A 89 10.48 -12.21 -0.29
C ASP A 89 9.23 -12.34 0.60
N VAL A 90 9.02 -13.55 1.11
CA VAL A 90 7.95 -13.89 2.05
C VAL A 90 7.98 -12.99 3.29
N LYS A 91 9.16 -12.50 3.72
CA LYS A 91 9.28 -11.59 4.87
C LYS A 91 8.75 -10.19 4.53
N GLU A 92 9.05 -9.67 3.35
CA GLU A 92 8.56 -8.36 2.90
C GLU A 92 7.04 -8.36 2.77
N LEU A 93 6.46 -9.39 2.14
CA LEU A 93 5.01 -9.51 2.04
C LEU A 93 4.34 -9.59 3.42
N LYS A 94 4.90 -10.34 4.37
CA LYS A 94 4.37 -10.43 5.74
C LYS A 94 4.38 -9.08 6.44
N LYS A 95 5.46 -8.31 6.33
CA LYS A 95 5.56 -6.95 6.91
C LYS A 95 4.54 -6.02 6.29
N THR A 96 4.45 -6.00 4.97
CA THR A 96 3.50 -5.17 4.22
C THR A 96 2.05 -5.55 4.55
N SER A 97 1.75 -6.85 4.65
CA SER A 97 0.43 -7.34 5.06
C SER A 97 0.07 -6.86 6.47
N ALA A 98 1.01 -6.82 7.41
CA ALA A 98 0.75 -6.32 8.76
C ALA A 98 0.40 -4.83 8.74
N ILE A 99 1.14 -4.02 7.96
CA ILE A 99 0.87 -2.58 7.80
C ILE A 99 -0.53 -2.35 7.22
N ILE A 100 -0.88 -3.06 6.14
CA ILE A 100 -2.18 -2.93 5.50
C ILE A 100 -3.30 -3.34 6.47
N SER A 101 -3.14 -4.43 7.22
CA SER A 101 -4.11 -4.84 8.25
C SER A 101 -4.28 -3.79 9.35
N THR A 102 -3.19 -3.18 9.83
CA THR A 102 -3.27 -2.07 10.81
C THR A 102 -4.01 -0.87 10.24
N ILE A 103 -3.78 -0.51 8.98
CA ILE A 103 -4.48 0.63 8.35
C ILE A 103 -5.98 0.33 8.23
N LEU A 104 -6.33 -0.88 7.78
CA LEU A 104 -7.72 -1.29 7.62
C LEU A 104 -8.49 -1.31 8.94
N LYS A 105 -7.82 -1.62 10.06
CA LYS A 105 -8.43 -1.76 11.39
C LYS A 105 -8.41 -0.47 12.20
N ASP A 106 -7.23 0.13 12.35
CA ASP A 106 -6.97 1.18 13.33
C ASP A 106 -6.89 2.59 12.67
N TYR A 107 -6.64 2.65 11.36
CA TYR A 107 -6.48 3.91 10.60
C TYR A 107 -7.39 3.96 9.37
N HIS A 108 -8.61 3.43 9.47
CA HIS A 108 -9.51 3.30 8.34
C HIS A 108 -9.88 4.65 7.71
N TYR A 109 -9.79 5.76 8.44
CA TYR A 109 -9.98 7.12 7.94
C TYR A 109 -8.93 7.57 6.91
N LEU A 110 -7.78 6.88 6.81
CA LEU A 110 -6.79 7.12 5.76
C LEU A 110 -7.21 6.50 4.42
N ILE A 111 -8.18 5.59 4.46
CA ILE A 111 -8.76 5.01 3.26
C ILE A 111 -9.92 5.92 2.91
N ASN A 112 -9.81 6.63 1.81
CA ASN A 112 -10.92 7.40 1.30
C ASN A 112 -11.98 6.40 0.84
N ASP A 113 -13.01 6.18 1.67
CA ASP A 113 -14.21 5.48 1.25
C ASP A 113 -14.93 6.44 0.28
N SER A 114 -14.46 6.53 -0.96
CA SER A 114 -15.15 7.28 -2.00
C SER A 114 -16.51 6.62 -2.21
N VAL A 115 -17.51 7.11 -1.48
CA VAL A 115 -18.87 7.18 -1.98
C VAL A 115 -18.83 8.22 -3.08
N ASN A 116 -19.10 7.74 -4.30
CA ASN A 116 -19.22 8.41 -5.61
C ASN A 116 -18.07 8.11 -6.57
#